data_AF-A0A6M0A612-F1
#
_entry.id   AF-A0A6M0A612-F1
#
_cell.length_a   1.000
_cell.length_b   1.000
_cell.length_c   1.000
_cell.angle_alpha   90.00
_cell.angle_beta   90.00
_cell.angle_gamma   90.00
#
_symmetry.space_group_name_H-M   'P 1'
#
loop_
_entity.id
_entity.type
_entity.pdbx_description
1 polymer ?
#
loop_
_entity_poly.entity_id
_entity_poly.type
_entity_poly.pdbx_seq_one_letter_code
_entity_poly.pdbx_strand_id
1 'polypeptide(L)'
;MTDLVTAEHMFRHQRRIALSRQTKQIGLDYIQVESQQTPNEPNKWALKLHFVPASTQATQEVLSNLTSRNIRITRGTAVTTTDVRLLEIQPPSGNVLTLLVEYKAPTKSQVSDLSTYTLQLVNISNLDPFFERVNFSFKRPDQVTFDPQPVSSSDIETLSVPEIDYLAKDYSSFRQLMLNRLSEVMPQWLERNPADLGIALVEVLAYSADYLSYYQDAVATEAYLGTARRRTSVRRHGRLVDYVLHEGCNARVWVQVAVNVNEGLLENGTLGDIGTLLEQGTLLLTHVSGQGSVIDPNSSAKSEVLAQGAKTFQTLHSQELFAAHNEIKFYTWGAREWFLSKQETKATLMGHLALQPGDVLIFEEVRDPNTGLRAGANPQNRHPVRLTKVTPTEDPLGGQFHHPPTDQPVDITEIEWHPQDALPYQLW
;
A
#
# COMPACT_ATOMS: atom_id res chain seq x y z
N MET A 1 -19.54 3.90 -3.75
CA MET A 1 -19.57 2.73 -4.66
C MET A 1 -20.24 3.05 -6.00
N THR A 2 -21.24 3.93 -6.04
CA THR A 2 -21.84 4.44 -7.28
C THR A 2 -20.83 5.21 -8.14
N ASP A 3 -20.01 6.07 -7.54
CA ASP A 3 -19.14 7.00 -8.28
C ASP A 3 -18.00 6.30 -9.03
N LEU A 4 -17.39 5.27 -8.42
CA LEU A 4 -16.32 4.46 -9.03
C LEU A 4 -16.81 3.71 -10.28
N VAL A 5 -18.04 3.18 -10.25
CA VAL A 5 -18.63 2.46 -11.37
C VAL A 5 -18.96 3.41 -12.52
N THR A 6 -19.47 4.61 -12.23
CA THR A 6 -19.72 5.65 -13.25
C THR A 6 -18.44 6.18 -13.89
N ALA A 7 -17.36 6.37 -13.12
CA ALA A 7 -16.08 6.82 -13.66
C ALA A 7 -15.48 5.81 -14.63
N GLU A 8 -15.52 4.52 -14.28
CA GLU A 8 -15.04 3.42 -15.13
C GLU A 8 -15.85 3.29 -16.43
N HIS A 9 -17.19 3.42 -16.36
CA HIS A 9 -18.06 3.39 -17.54
C HIS A 9 -17.88 4.61 -18.45
N MET A 10 -17.71 5.82 -17.90
CA MET A 10 -17.51 7.06 -18.67
C MET A 10 -16.14 7.08 -19.35
N PHE A 11 -15.09 6.68 -18.64
CA PHE A 11 -13.75 6.49 -19.18
C PHE A 11 -13.77 5.50 -20.35
N ARG A 12 -14.34 4.31 -20.15
CA ARG A 12 -14.41 3.28 -21.18
C ARG A 12 -15.21 3.75 -22.39
N HIS A 13 -16.27 4.54 -22.20
CA HIS A 13 -17.03 5.12 -23.30
C HIS A 13 -16.21 6.12 -24.13
N GLN A 14 -15.46 7.02 -23.50
CA GLN A 14 -14.62 8.00 -24.19
C GLN A 14 -13.49 7.33 -24.97
N ARG A 15 -12.81 6.37 -24.34
CA ARG A 15 -11.75 5.60 -25.01
C ARG A 15 -12.28 4.74 -26.16
N ARG A 16 -13.50 4.20 -26.04
CA ARG A 16 -14.20 3.53 -27.14
C ARG A 16 -14.47 4.45 -28.34
N ILE A 17 -14.81 5.73 -28.10
CA ILE A 17 -14.98 6.71 -29.18
C ILE A 17 -13.63 7.00 -29.85
N ALA A 18 -12.54 7.16 -29.09
CA ALA A 18 -11.20 7.34 -29.64
C ALA A 18 -10.77 6.12 -30.49
N LEU A 19 -10.98 4.91 -29.96
CA LEU A 19 -10.74 3.65 -30.65
C LEU A 19 -11.54 3.54 -31.95
N SER A 20 -12.79 4.01 -31.97
CA SER A 20 -13.62 4.00 -33.20
C SER A 20 -13.13 4.93 -34.31
N ARG A 21 -12.28 5.90 -33.99
CA ARG A 21 -11.69 6.85 -34.96
C ARG A 21 -10.37 6.37 -35.54
N GLN A 22 -9.72 5.39 -34.90
CA GLN A 22 -8.49 4.80 -35.40
C GLN A 22 -8.76 3.62 -36.34
N THR A 23 -7.78 3.33 -37.20
CA THR A 23 -7.81 2.21 -38.15
C THR A 23 -6.82 1.10 -37.80
N LYS A 24 -5.87 1.37 -36.89
CA LYS A 24 -4.78 0.44 -36.52
C LYS A 24 -5.06 -0.32 -35.22
N GLN A 25 -5.65 0.34 -34.23
CA GLN A 25 -5.97 -0.25 -32.92
C GLN A 25 -7.33 -0.94 -32.93
N ILE A 26 -7.44 -2.02 -32.15
CA ILE A 26 -8.66 -2.80 -31.95
C ILE A 26 -8.95 -2.98 -30.46
N GLY A 27 -10.20 -3.28 -30.10
CA GLY A 27 -10.59 -3.51 -28.71
C GLY A 27 -11.87 -4.35 -28.61
N LEU A 28 -11.92 -5.26 -27.63
CA LEU A 28 -13.10 -6.06 -27.29
C LEU A 28 -14.11 -5.23 -26.49
N ASP A 29 -15.27 -4.97 -27.09
CA ASP A 29 -16.34 -4.14 -26.50
C ASP A 29 -17.18 -4.95 -25.50
N TYR A 30 -17.88 -5.97 -26.01
CA TYR A 30 -18.72 -6.85 -25.19
C TYR A 30 -18.80 -8.27 -25.77
N ILE A 31 -19.28 -9.20 -24.94
CA ILE A 31 -19.52 -10.59 -25.30
C ILE A 31 -21.01 -10.88 -25.21
N GLN A 32 -21.59 -11.33 -26.31
CA GLN A 32 -22.94 -11.85 -26.33
C GLN A 32 -22.90 -13.38 -26.18
N VAL A 33 -23.61 -13.88 -25.17
CA VAL A 33 -23.65 -15.32 -24.83
C VAL A 33 -24.94 -15.91 -25.37
N GLU A 34 -24.84 -16.87 -26.28
CA GLU A 34 -25.98 -17.57 -26.87
C GLU A 34 -25.90 -19.07 -26.57
N SER A 35 -27.02 -19.64 -26.13
CA SER A 35 -27.16 -21.08 -25.97
C SER A 35 -27.35 -21.72 -27.35
N GLN A 36 -26.50 -22.70 -27.70
CA GLN A 36 -26.64 -23.52 -28.91
C GLN A 36 -26.91 -24.99 -28.54
N GLN A 37 -27.64 -25.19 -27.45
CA GLN A 37 -27.93 -26.50 -26.92
C GLN A 37 -28.82 -27.27 -27.89
N THR A 38 -28.35 -28.44 -28.33
CA THR A 38 -29.17 -29.42 -29.04
C THR A 38 -29.37 -30.64 -28.14
N PRO A 39 -30.39 -31.49 -28.37
CA PRO A 39 -30.58 -32.71 -27.59
C PRO A 39 -29.34 -33.63 -27.54
N ASN A 40 -28.48 -33.57 -28.56
CA ASN A 40 -27.22 -34.33 -28.62
C ASN A 40 -26.02 -33.57 -28.02
N GLU A 41 -26.09 -32.23 -27.91
CA GLU A 41 -25.03 -31.37 -27.39
C GLU A 41 -25.60 -30.37 -26.34
N PRO A 42 -25.98 -30.83 -25.14
CA PRO A 42 -26.69 -30.01 -24.14
C PRO A 42 -25.82 -28.94 -23.47
N ASN A 43 -24.50 -28.98 -23.69
CA ASN A 43 -23.52 -28.11 -23.04
C ASN A 43 -22.87 -27.10 -23.99
N LYS A 44 -23.41 -26.94 -25.20
CA LYS A 44 -22.81 -26.09 -26.23
C LYS A 44 -23.33 -24.66 -26.17
N TRP A 45 -22.39 -23.72 -26.13
CA TRP A 45 -22.65 -22.28 -26.09
C TRP A 45 -21.81 -21.55 -27.13
N ALA A 46 -22.35 -20.47 -27.68
CA ALA A 46 -21.65 -19.56 -28.57
C ALA A 46 -21.38 -18.24 -27.84
N LEU A 47 -20.10 -17.85 -27.76
CA LEU A 47 -19.68 -16.55 -27.28
C LEU A 47 -19.35 -15.68 -28.51
N LYS A 48 -20.17 -14.67 -28.77
CA LYS A 48 -19.96 -13.69 -29.84
C LYS A 48 -19.22 -12.49 -29.28
N LEU A 49 -17.95 -12.33 -29.65
CA LEU A 49 -17.07 -11.26 -29.23
C LEU A 49 -17.19 -10.10 -30.21
N HIS A 50 -17.62 -8.93 -29.75
CA HIS A 50 -17.77 -7.74 -30.57
C HIS A 50 -16.56 -6.82 -30.43
N PHE A 51 -15.95 -6.44 -31.55
CA PHE A 51 -14.76 -5.56 -31.59
C PHE A 51 -15.09 -4.15 -32.12
N VAL A 52 -14.32 -3.16 -31.66
CA VAL A 52 -14.31 -1.76 -32.11
C VAL A 52 -12.89 -1.42 -32.57
N PRO A 53 -12.67 -0.68 -33.68
CA PRO A 53 -13.65 -0.10 -34.61
C PRO A 53 -14.44 -1.15 -35.41
N ALA A 54 -15.62 -0.77 -35.89
CA ALA A 54 -16.44 -1.63 -36.74
C ALA A 54 -15.83 -1.70 -38.15
N SER A 55 -15.21 -2.84 -38.46
CA SER A 55 -14.63 -3.25 -39.76
C SER A 55 -13.63 -2.30 -40.42
N THR A 56 -12.34 -2.60 -40.21
CA THR A 56 -11.27 -2.25 -41.17
C THR A 56 -10.57 -3.55 -41.61
N GLN A 57 -9.88 -3.54 -42.76
CA GLN A 57 -9.09 -4.69 -43.23
C GLN A 57 -8.10 -5.18 -42.16
N ALA A 58 -7.50 -4.25 -41.42
CA ALA A 58 -6.58 -4.54 -40.32
C ALA A 58 -7.24 -5.33 -39.17
N THR A 59 -8.48 -5.01 -38.81
CA THR A 59 -9.23 -5.77 -37.79
C THR A 59 -9.45 -7.22 -38.24
N GLN A 60 -9.79 -7.45 -39.52
CA GLN A 60 -10.03 -8.79 -40.04
C GLN A 60 -8.74 -9.61 -40.11
N GLU A 61 -7.62 -9.02 -40.52
CA GLU A 61 -6.32 -9.67 -40.55
C GLU A 61 -5.88 -10.10 -39.14
N VAL A 62 -5.98 -9.22 -38.14
CA VAL A 62 -5.63 -9.53 -36.75
C VAL A 62 -6.54 -10.63 -36.18
N LEU A 63 -7.86 -10.54 -36.41
CA LEU A 63 -8.82 -11.54 -35.93
C LEU A 63 -8.66 -12.91 -36.62
N SER A 64 -8.26 -12.94 -37.89
CA SER A 64 -8.05 -14.17 -38.66
C SER A 64 -6.84 -14.98 -38.18
N ASN A 65 -5.86 -14.32 -37.55
CA ASN A 65 -4.64 -14.94 -37.02
C ASN A 65 -4.80 -15.44 -35.58
N LEU A 66 -5.99 -15.32 -34.98
CA LEU A 66 -6.20 -15.74 -33.60
C LEU A 66 -6.25 -17.26 -33.46
N THR A 67 -5.47 -17.75 -32.49
CA THR A 67 -5.44 -19.16 -32.14
C THR A 67 -5.98 -19.37 -30.72
N SER A 68 -6.22 -20.62 -30.34
CA SER A 68 -6.62 -20.96 -28.97
C SER A 68 -5.62 -20.49 -27.90
N ARG A 69 -4.35 -20.23 -28.26
CA ARG A 69 -3.33 -19.68 -27.35
C ARG A 69 -3.56 -18.22 -26.99
N ASN A 70 -4.32 -17.48 -27.81
CA ASN A 70 -4.59 -16.06 -27.61
C ASN A 70 -5.82 -15.82 -26.73
N ILE A 71 -6.56 -16.86 -26.33
CA ILE A 71 -7.82 -16.75 -25.62
C ILE A 71 -7.69 -17.44 -24.27
N ARG A 72 -7.94 -16.70 -23.19
CA ARG A 72 -7.95 -17.21 -21.82
C ARG A 72 -9.29 -16.94 -21.18
N ILE A 73 -9.93 -17.97 -20.62
CA ILE A 73 -11.19 -17.84 -19.88
C ILE A 73 -10.95 -18.26 -18.42
N THR A 74 -11.20 -17.34 -17.50
CA THR A 74 -11.04 -17.54 -16.05
C THR A 74 -12.36 -17.34 -15.32
N ARG A 75 -12.54 -18.01 -14.17
CA ARG A 75 -13.69 -17.85 -13.29
C ARG A 75 -13.24 -17.23 -11.97
N GLY A 76 -13.72 -16.03 -11.64
CA GLY A 76 -13.22 -15.27 -10.49
C GLY A 76 -11.69 -15.09 -10.52
N THR A 77 -11.01 -15.43 -9.44
CA THR A 77 -9.54 -15.35 -9.31
C THR A 77 -8.79 -16.61 -9.77
N ALA A 78 -9.50 -17.64 -10.25
CA ALA A 78 -8.88 -18.91 -10.65
C ALA A 78 -8.24 -18.81 -12.04
N VAL A 79 -6.95 -19.17 -12.10
CA VAL A 79 -6.06 -19.03 -13.28
C VAL A 79 -6.38 -20.02 -14.42
N THR A 80 -7.09 -21.11 -14.10
CA THR A 80 -7.56 -22.14 -15.04
C THR A 80 -8.93 -22.64 -14.61
N THR A 81 -9.88 -22.68 -15.53
CA THR A 81 -11.22 -23.22 -15.30
C THR A 81 -11.38 -24.53 -16.05
N THR A 82 -11.82 -25.60 -15.37
CA THR A 82 -12.15 -26.89 -16.01
C THR A 82 -13.55 -26.90 -16.61
N ASP A 83 -14.38 -25.92 -16.23
CA ASP A 83 -15.82 -25.91 -16.48
C ASP A 83 -16.16 -25.40 -17.89
N VAL A 84 -15.26 -24.63 -18.51
CA VAL A 84 -15.42 -24.06 -19.86
C VAL A 84 -14.26 -24.54 -20.74
N ARG A 85 -14.59 -25.24 -21.82
CA ARG A 85 -13.61 -25.71 -22.82
C ARG A 85 -13.90 -25.06 -24.17
N LEU A 86 -12.90 -24.42 -24.76
CA LEU A 86 -12.97 -23.92 -26.14
C LEU A 86 -13.00 -25.10 -27.11
N LEU A 87 -14.04 -25.18 -27.94
CA LEU A 87 -14.22 -26.20 -28.97
C LEU A 87 -13.67 -25.72 -30.30
N GLU A 88 -14.09 -24.54 -30.75
CA GLU A 88 -13.82 -24.02 -32.08
C GLU A 88 -13.83 -22.49 -32.09
N ILE A 89 -12.97 -21.90 -32.92
CA ILE A 89 -12.97 -20.47 -33.26
C ILE A 89 -13.49 -20.37 -34.69
N GLN A 90 -14.67 -19.78 -34.87
CA GLN A 90 -15.24 -19.58 -36.20
C GLN A 90 -14.54 -18.41 -36.91
N PRO A 91 -14.46 -18.42 -38.26
CA PRO A 91 -13.89 -17.29 -39.00
C PRO A 91 -14.65 -15.99 -38.66
N PRO A 92 -13.94 -14.86 -38.54
CA PRO A 92 -14.56 -13.61 -38.15
C PRO A 92 -15.58 -13.16 -39.20
N SER A 93 -16.78 -12.78 -38.76
CA SER A 93 -17.83 -12.22 -39.60
C SER A 93 -17.93 -10.72 -39.32
N GLY A 94 -17.23 -9.91 -40.11
CA GLY A 94 -17.16 -8.46 -39.90
C GLY A 94 -16.34 -8.12 -38.65
N ASN A 95 -16.99 -7.55 -37.62
CA ASN A 95 -16.37 -7.20 -36.34
C ASN A 95 -16.72 -8.19 -35.21
N VAL A 96 -17.30 -9.34 -35.55
CA VAL A 96 -17.71 -10.37 -34.59
C VAL A 96 -16.88 -11.62 -34.77
N LEU A 97 -16.25 -12.08 -33.67
CA LEU A 97 -15.60 -13.37 -33.58
C LEU A 97 -16.47 -14.31 -32.74
N THR A 98 -16.85 -15.46 -33.30
CA THR A 98 -17.67 -16.43 -32.56
C THR A 98 -16.80 -17.56 -32.04
N LEU A 99 -16.83 -17.75 -30.72
CA LEU A 99 -16.17 -18.87 -30.04
C LEU A 99 -17.23 -19.89 -29.63
N LEU A 100 -17.07 -21.13 -30.07
CA LEU A 100 -17.87 -22.25 -29.58
C LEU A 100 -17.20 -22.83 -28.35
N VAL A 101 -17.94 -22.88 -27.25
CA VAL A 101 -17.47 -23.40 -25.97
C VAL A 101 -18.39 -24.50 -25.45
N GLU A 102 -17.80 -25.52 -24.85
CA GLU A 102 -18.49 -26.48 -24.01
C GLU A 102 -18.47 -25.96 -22.58
N TYR A 103 -19.65 -25.75 -21.98
CA TYR A 103 -19.80 -25.35 -20.59
C TYR A 103 -20.46 -26.48 -19.79
N LYS A 104 -19.75 -27.01 -18.80
CA LYS A 104 -20.25 -28.00 -17.85
C LYS A 104 -20.47 -27.32 -16.50
N ALA A 105 -21.73 -27.26 -16.07
CA ALA A 105 -22.06 -26.71 -14.76
C ALA A 105 -21.39 -27.56 -13.65
N PRO A 106 -20.72 -26.93 -12.67
CA PRO A 106 -20.07 -27.65 -11.57
C PRO A 106 -21.09 -28.40 -10.71
N THR A 107 -20.82 -29.67 -10.40
CA THR A 107 -21.82 -30.64 -9.87
C THR A 107 -21.98 -30.65 -8.34
N LYS A 108 -21.54 -29.64 -7.58
CA LYS A 108 -21.79 -29.62 -6.12
C LYS A 108 -22.26 -28.28 -5.58
N SER A 109 -23.35 -28.42 -4.81
CA SER A 109 -24.10 -27.44 -4.03
C SER A 109 -23.23 -26.56 -3.14
N GLN A 110 -23.73 -25.34 -2.90
CA GLN A 110 -23.13 -24.22 -2.15
C GLN A 110 -22.22 -23.29 -2.95
N VAL A 111 -22.74 -22.63 -3.99
CA VAL A 111 -22.66 -21.16 -4.19
C VAL A 111 -23.66 -20.86 -5.31
N SER A 112 -24.44 -19.78 -5.14
CA SER A 112 -25.42 -19.27 -6.08
C SER A 112 -24.93 -19.21 -7.54
N ASP A 113 -25.88 -19.30 -8.46
CA ASP A 113 -25.76 -19.28 -9.92
C ASP A 113 -25.19 -17.95 -10.51
N LEU A 114 -24.33 -17.26 -9.77
CA LEU A 114 -23.74 -15.94 -10.03
C LEU A 114 -22.26 -16.03 -10.43
N SER A 115 -21.86 -17.10 -11.12
CA SER A 115 -20.46 -17.25 -11.54
C SER A 115 -20.14 -16.32 -12.70
N THR A 116 -19.43 -15.23 -12.41
CA THR A 116 -18.85 -14.33 -13.42
C THR A 116 -17.57 -14.93 -13.98
N TYR A 117 -17.50 -15.02 -15.29
CA TYR A 117 -16.33 -15.42 -16.07
C TYR A 117 -15.69 -14.20 -16.70
N THR A 118 -14.37 -14.21 -16.85
CA THR A 118 -13.62 -13.18 -17.55
C THR A 118 -12.95 -13.82 -18.76
N LEU A 119 -13.23 -13.31 -19.95
CA LEU A 119 -12.47 -13.63 -21.15
C LEU A 119 -11.36 -12.59 -21.30
N GLN A 120 -10.11 -13.04 -21.39
CA GLN A 120 -8.94 -12.23 -21.66
C GLN A 120 -8.32 -12.65 -23.00
N LEU A 121 -8.05 -11.65 -23.83
CA LEU A 121 -7.23 -11.79 -25.03
C LEU A 121 -5.76 -11.57 -24.68
N VAL A 122 -4.86 -12.43 -25.17
CA VAL A 122 -3.44 -12.45 -24.80
C VAL A 122 -2.56 -12.41 -26.05
N ASN A 123 -1.52 -11.57 -26.02
CA ASN A 123 -0.52 -11.42 -27.08
C ASN A 123 -1.13 -11.11 -28.45
N ILE A 124 -2.05 -10.14 -28.51
CA ILE A 124 -2.61 -9.62 -29.76
C ILE A 124 -1.97 -8.26 -30.04
N SER A 125 -1.38 -8.09 -31.22
CA SER A 125 -0.82 -6.81 -31.64
C SER A 125 -1.92 -5.78 -31.88
N ASN A 126 -1.66 -4.52 -31.52
CA ASN A 126 -2.60 -3.39 -31.67
C ASN A 126 -3.93 -3.56 -30.94
N LEU A 127 -3.94 -4.31 -29.83
CA LEU A 127 -5.09 -4.40 -28.93
C LEU A 127 -4.95 -3.34 -27.83
N ASP A 128 -6.00 -2.56 -27.60
CA ASP A 128 -6.01 -1.57 -26.52
C ASP A 128 -6.02 -2.26 -25.14
N PRO A 129 -5.13 -1.87 -24.20
CA PRO A 129 -5.01 -2.53 -22.88
C PRO A 129 -6.31 -2.55 -22.05
N PHE A 130 -7.20 -1.56 -22.23
CA PHE A 130 -8.47 -1.48 -21.49
C PHE A 130 -9.59 -2.32 -22.12
N PHE A 131 -9.38 -2.82 -23.33
CA PHE A 131 -10.33 -3.64 -24.07
C PHE A 131 -9.79 -5.06 -24.32
N GLU A 132 -8.88 -5.55 -23.47
CA GLU A 132 -8.40 -6.94 -23.52
C GLU A 132 -9.32 -7.92 -22.79
N ARG A 133 -10.07 -7.44 -21.79
CA ARG A 133 -10.86 -8.26 -20.86
C ARG A 133 -12.32 -7.87 -20.85
N VAL A 134 -13.21 -8.86 -20.90
CA VAL A 134 -14.64 -8.68 -20.73
C VAL A 134 -15.23 -9.74 -19.80
N ASN A 135 -16.05 -9.29 -18.86
CA ASN A 135 -16.79 -10.15 -17.96
C ASN A 135 -18.11 -10.60 -18.60
N PHE A 136 -18.45 -11.88 -18.43
CA PHE A 136 -19.71 -12.46 -18.89
C PHE A 136 -20.19 -13.53 -17.91
N SER A 137 -21.46 -13.93 -17.97
CA SER A 137 -22.03 -14.94 -17.08
C SER A 137 -22.99 -15.86 -17.82
N PHE A 138 -22.99 -17.14 -17.46
CA PHE A 138 -23.97 -18.12 -17.92
C PHE A 138 -25.14 -18.19 -16.91
N LYS A 139 -26.09 -17.24 -16.95
CA LYS A 139 -27.19 -17.18 -15.96
C LYS A 139 -28.38 -18.10 -16.33
N ARG A 140 -28.92 -18.79 -15.32
CA ARG A 140 -30.37 -19.08 -15.14
C ARG A 140 -30.79 -18.56 -13.74
N PRO A 141 -32.04 -18.13 -13.53
CA PRO A 141 -32.49 -17.67 -12.22
C PRO A 141 -33.10 -18.84 -11.43
N ASP A 142 -32.57 -19.18 -10.25
CA ASP A 142 -33.37 -19.22 -9.00
C ASP A 142 -32.66 -19.74 -7.72
N GLN A 143 -32.99 -19.04 -6.62
CA GLN A 143 -33.09 -19.35 -5.18
C GLN A 143 -31.87 -19.82 -4.34
N VAL A 144 -31.64 -19.09 -3.24
CA VAL A 144 -30.70 -19.37 -2.14
C VAL A 144 -31.48 -19.39 -0.83
N THR A 145 -31.17 -20.33 0.08
CA THR A 145 -31.77 -20.42 1.44
C THR A 145 -30.65 -20.55 2.49
N PHE A 146 -30.82 -19.89 3.64
CA PHE A 146 -29.86 -19.79 4.75
C PHE A 146 -30.14 -20.82 5.87
N ASP A 147 -29.11 -21.16 6.64
CA ASP A 147 -29.14 -22.08 7.81
C ASP A 147 -28.74 -21.34 9.12
N PRO A 148 -29.25 -21.70 10.32
CA PRO A 148 -29.03 -20.96 11.57
C PRO A 148 -27.90 -21.53 12.48
N GLN A 149 -27.42 -20.67 13.40
CA GLN A 149 -26.26 -20.86 14.29
C GLN A 149 -26.56 -21.65 15.60
N PRO A 150 -25.55 -22.27 16.26
CA PRO A 150 -25.72 -23.11 17.45
C PRO A 150 -25.54 -22.34 18.77
N VAL A 151 -26.08 -22.91 19.85
CA VAL A 151 -26.10 -22.33 21.22
C VAL A 151 -24.94 -22.86 22.08
N SER A 152 -24.38 -21.98 22.92
CA SER A 152 -23.30 -22.25 23.88
C SER A 152 -23.79 -22.80 25.22
N SER A 153 -22.99 -23.66 25.86
CA SER A 153 -23.19 -24.11 27.24
C SER A 153 -22.16 -23.48 28.17
N SER A 154 -22.59 -23.06 29.35
CA SER A 154 -21.74 -22.52 30.42
C SER A 154 -21.94 -23.28 31.73
N ASP A 155 -20.87 -23.20 32.54
CA ASP A 155 -20.83 -23.24 34.01
C ASP A 155 -20.39 -24.56 34.68
N ILE A 156 -19.16 -24.53 35.20
CA ILE A 156 -18.67 -25.36 36.32
C ILE A 156 -17.92 -24.43 37.29
N GLU A 157 -18.40 -24.28 38.53
CA GLU A 157 -17.73 -23.56 39.62
C GLU A 157 -16.80 -24.47 40.45
N THR A 158 -15.70 -23.90 40.96
CA THR A 158 -14.68 -24.57 41.81
C THR A 158 -14.48 -23.85 43.15
N LEU A 159 -14.25 -24.60 44.23
CA LEU A 159 -14.12 -24.13 45.63
C LEU A 159 -12.66 -23.76 46.01
N SER A 160 -12.48 -22.87 47.01
CA SER A 160 -11.21 -22.19 47.38
C SER A 160 -10.46 -22.72 48.63
N VAL A 161 -9.14 -22.47 48.67
CA VAL A 161 -8.12 -22.93 49.65
C VAL A 161 -7.61 -21.72 50.48
N PRO A 162 -7.15 -21.90 51.75
CA PRO A 162 -6.68 -20.79 52.62
C PRO A 162 -5.44 -20.05 52.11
N GLU A 163 -5.39 -18.77 52.47
CA GLU A 163 -4.44 -17.78 51.96
C GLU A 163 -3.15 -17.73 52.80
N ILE A 164 -2.02 -17.94 52.15
CA ILE A 164 -0.68 -17.71 52.72
C ILE A 164 -0.18 -16.39 52.15
N ASP A 165 0.11 -15.41 53.01
CA ASP A 165 0.62 -14.11 52.58
C ASP A 165 2.14 -14.14 52.39
N TYR A 166 2.57 -14.32 51.14
CA TYR A 166 3.97 -14.35 50.73
C TYR A 166 4.62 -12.96 50.62
N LEU A 167 3.88 -11.88 50.89
CA LEU A 167 4.33 -10.48 50.72
C LEU A 167 4.67 -9.78 52.05
N ALA A 168 4.50 -10.44 53.19
CA ALA A 168 4.79 -9.88 54.52
C ALA A 168 6.30 -9.71 54.78
N LYS A 169 6.89 -8.65 54.24
CA LYS A 169 8.33 -8.32 54.33
C LYS A 169 8.61 -6.86 54.73
N ASP A 170 7.74 -6.27 55.55
CA ASP A 170 7.95 -4.95 56.12
C ASP A 170 8.50 -5.06 57.55
N TYR A 171 8.94 -3.93 58.12
CA TYR A 171 9.42 -3.85 59.51
C TYR A 171 8.47 -4.53 60.51
N SER A 172 7.16 -4.26 60.37
CA SER A 172 6.15 -4.76 61.32
C SER A 172 6.01 -6.28 61.25
N SER A 173 5.99 -6.85 60.04
CA SER A 173 5.94 -8.29 59.81
C SER A 173 7.21 -8.98 60.26
N PHE A 174 8.40 -8.42 59.99
CA PHE A 174 9.66 -8.98 60.48
C PHE A 174 9.75 -8.97 62.00
N ARG A 175 9.34 -7.87 62.64
CA ARG A 175 9.27 -7.78 64.10
C ARG A 175 8.30 -8.82 64.66
N GLN A 176 7.12 -8.96 64.08
CA GLN A 176 6.12 -9.94 64.51
C GLN A 176 6.61 -11.38 64.31
N LEU A 177 7.24 -11.70 63.17
CA LEU A 177 7.83 -13.01 62.90
C LEU A 177 8.89 -13.35 63.94
N MET A 178 9.82 -12.41 64.22
CA MET A 178 10.87 -12.62 65.22
C MET A 178 10.29 -12.80 66.63
N LEU A 179 9.30 -12.01 67.04
CA LEU A 179 8.65 -12.15 68.34
C LEU A 179 7.84 -13.47 68.46
N ASN A 180 7.12 -13.86 67.42
CA ASN A 180 6.42 -15.14 67.37
C ASN A 180 7.41 -16.29 67.51
N ARG A 181 8.52 -16.23 66.77
CA ARG A 181 9.57 -17.23 66.87
C ARG A 181 10.22 -17.27 68.25
N LEU A 182 10.47 -16.11 68.88
CA LEU A 182 11.00 -16.04 70.24
C LEU A 182 10.03 -16.63 71.27
N SER A 183 8.72 -16.51 71.07
CA SER A 183 7.71 -17.13 71.95
C SER A 183 7.70 -18.66 71.87
N GLU A 184 8.06 -19.23 70.73
CA GLU A 184 8.21 -20.69 70.56
C GLU A 184 9.53 -21.20 71.15
N VAL A 185 10.63 -20.48 70.89
CA VAL A 185 11.98 -20.91 71.27
C VAL A 185 12.26 -20.66 72.76
N MET A 186 11.72 -19.56 73.30
CA MET A 186 11.90 -19.16 74.70
C MET A 186 10.53 -18.79 75.31
N PRO A 187 9.65 -19.77 75.57
CA PRO A 187 8.30 -19.51 76.08
C PRO A 187 8.27 -18.86 77.48
N GLN A 188 9.38 -18.91 78.22
CA GLN A 188 9.52 -18.24 79.52
C GLN A 188 9.80 -16.73 79.40
N TRP A 189 10.20 -16.24 78.23
CA TRP A 189 10.46 -14.83 77.99
C TRP A 189 9.16 -14.13 77.56
N LEU A 190 8.54 -13.42 78.51
CA LEU A 190 7.25 -12.75 78.35
C LEU A 190 7.37 -11.23 78.19
N GLU A 191 8.59 -10.70 78.09
CA GLU A 191 8.80 -9.26 78.03
C GLU A 191 8.22 -8.66 76.74
N ARG A 192 7.56 -7.50 76.92
CA ARG A 192 6.92 -6.71 75.85
C ARG A 192 7.20 -5.22 75.98
N ASN A 193 8.02 -4.82 76.96
CA ASN A 193 8.33 -3.43 77.21
C ASN A 193 9.27 -2.88 76.10
N PRO A 194 8.93 -1.77 75.43
CA PRO A 194 9.82 -1.13 74.46
C PRO A 194 11.20 -0.75 75.02
N ALA A 195 11.33 -0.54 76.32
CA ALA A 195 12.60 -0.23 76.99
C ALA A 195 13.47 -1.46 77.29
N ASP A 196 12.96 -2.67 77.05
CA ASP A 196 13.73 -3.91 77.22
C ASP A 196 14.82 -4.04 76.14
N LEU A 197 15.99 -4.52 76.54
CA LEU A 197 17.12 -4.69 75.62
C LEU A 197 16.83 -5.74 74.54
N GLY A 198 16.10 -6.81 74.89
CA GLY A 198 15.70 -7.85 73.95
C GLY A 198 14.75 -7.32 72.88
N ILE A 199 13.78 -6.49 73.27
CA ILE A 199 12.89 -5.80 72.33
C ILE A 199 13.68 -4.82 71.44
N ALA A 200 14.57 -4.00 72.01
CA ALA A 200 15.39 -3.08 71.21
C ALA A 200 16.26 -3.80 70.16
N LEU A 201 16.84 -4.95 70.50
CA LEU A 201 17.61 -5.75 69.55
C LEU A 201 16.74 -6.30 68.41
N VAL A 202 15.53 -6.79 68.73
CA VAL A 202 14.57 -7.25 67.72
C VAL A 202 14.18 -6.11 66.77
N GLU A 203 14.00 -4.90 67.30
CA GLU A 203 13.64 -3.73 66.49
C GLU A 203 14.78 -3.30 65.56
N VAL A 204 16.03 -3.30 66.02
CA VAL A 204 17.20 -3.02 65.16
C VAL A 204 17.35 -4.08 64.06
N LEU A 205 17.13 -5.36 64.39
CA LEU A 205 17.19 -6.44 63.40
C LEU A 205 16.04 -6.35 62.39
N ALA A 206 14.82 -6.05 62.84
CA ALA A 206 13.66 -5.86 61.97
C ALA A 206 13.87 -4.67 61.02
N TYR A 207 14.43 -3.55 61.50
CA TYR A 207 14.77 -2.41 60.65
C TYR A 207 15.81 -2.78 59.58
N SER A 208 16.85 -3.52 59.97
CA SER A 208 17.88 -3.97 59.04
C SER A 208 17.33 -4.94 57.99
N ALA A 209 16.41 -5.83 58.40
CA ALA A 209 15.73 -6.77 57.52
C ALA A 209 14.84 -6.06 56.49
N ASP A 210 14.06 -5.06 56.92
CA ASP A 210 13.22 -4.23 56.04
C ASP A 210 14.07 -3.50 54.99
N TYR A 211 15.15 -2.85 55.42
CA TYR A 211 16.06 -2.15 54.51
C TYR A 211 16.70 -3.08 53.47
N LEU A 212 17.15 -4.27 53.88
CA LEU A 212 17.70 -5.27 52.96
C LEU A 212 16.63 -5.84 52.03
N SER A 213 15.41 -6.05 52.51
CA SER A 213 14.28 -6.50 51.70
C SER A 213 13.98 -5.49 50.59
N TYR A 214 13.92 -4.20 50.91
CA TYR A 214 13.77 -3.13 49.93
C TYR A 214 14.86 -3.17 48.85
N TYR A 215 16.13 -3.36 49.26
CA TYR A 215 17.23 -3.43 48.31
C TYR A 215 17.13 -4.66 47.38
N GLN A 216 16.74 -5.81 47.93
CA GLN A 216 16.53 -7.03 47.15
C GLN A 216 15.42 -6.84 46.11
N ASP A 217 14.30 -6.23 46.50
CA ASP A 217 13.19 -5.97 45.58
C ASP A 217 13.59 -4.98 44.48
N ALA A 218 14.38 -3.95 44.81
CA ALA A 218 14.90 -3.01 43.83
C ALA A 218 15.85 -3.70 42.81
N VAL A 219 16.71 -4.61 43.26
CA VAL A 219 17.60 -5.39 42.38
C VAL A 219 16.82 -6.40 41.54
N ALA A 220 15.86 -7.11 42.16
CA ALA A 220 15.01 -8.08 41.47
C ALA A 220 14.14 -7.41 40.39
N THR A 221 13.66 -6.19 40.66
CA THR A 221 12.94 -5.36 39.69
C THR A 221 13.81 -5.09 38.45
N GLU A 222 15.11 -4.86 38.61
CA GLU A 222 16.02 -4.61 37.49
C GLU A 222 16.48 -5.89 36.75
N ALA A 223 16.24 -7.08 37.31
CA ALA A 223 16.71 -8.35 36.79
C ALA A 223 15.88 -8.93 35.62
N TYR A 224 14.70 -8.36 35.35
CA TYR A 224 13.84 -8.78 34.25
C TYR A 224 13.45 -7.59 33.39
N LEU A 225 13.38 -7.81 32.07
CA LEU A 225 13.08 -6.76 31.09
C LEU A 225 11.73 -6.06 31.35
N GLY A 226 10.70 -6.83 31.75
CA GLY A 226 9.36 -6.32 32.01
C GLY A 226 9.22 -5.49 33.28
N THR A 227 10.15 -5.63 34.23
CA THR A 227 10.12 -4.92 35.52
C THR A 227 11.19 -3.85 35.63
N ALA A 228 12.25 -3.89 34.82
CA ALA A 228 13.38 -2.97 34.92
C ALA A 228 12.97 -1.51 34.70
N ARG A 229 13.43 -0.62 35.60
CA ARG A 229 13.12 0.82 35.52
C ARG A 229 14.28 1.62 34.95
N ARG A 230 15.51 1.13 35.04
CA ARG A 230 16.69 1.83 34.50
C ARG A 230 16.91 1.45 33.04
N ARG A 231 17.06 2.47 32.18
CA ARG A 231 17.42 2.31 30.76
C ARG A 231 18.70 1.51 30.55
N THR A 232 19.67 1.62 31.45
CA THR A 232 20.92 0.87 31.40
C THR A 232 20.71 -0.63 31.61
N SER A 233 19.83 -1.03 32.54
CA SER A 233 19.43 -2.42 32.74
C SER A 233 18.72 -2.96 31.50
N VAL A 234 17.73 -2.24 30.98
CA VAL A 234 17.00 -2.60 29.75
C VAL A 234 17.96 -2.78 28.57
N ARG A 235 18.91 -1.86 28.39
CA ARG A 235 19.94 -1.95 27.34
C ARG A 235 20.81 -3.21 27.49
N ARG A 236 21.19 -3.59 28.72
CA ARG A 236 21.96 -4.82 28.98
C ARG A 236 21.15 -6.09 28.68
N HIS A 237 19.87 -6.11 29.03
CA HIS A 237 18.97 -7.23 28.72
C HIS A 237 18.74 -7.36 27.21
N GLY A 238 18.50 -6.26 26.50
CA GLY A 238 18.35 -6.26 25.05
C GLY A 238 19.57 -6.84 24.34
N ARG A 239 20.78 -6.52 24.81
CA ARG A 239 22.03 -7.08 24.27
C ARG A 239 22.14 -8.61 24.37
N LEU A 240 21.44 -9.27 25.31
CA LEU A 240 21.46 -10.73 25.43
C LEU A 240 20.67 -11.43 24.31
N VAL A 241 19.74 -10.70 23.68
CA VAL A 241 18.94 -11.18 22.54
C VAL A 241 19.30 -10.45 21.24
N ASP A 242 20.53 -9.92 21.17
CA ASP A 242 21.05 -9.15 20.05
C ASP A 242 20.21 -7.92 19.66
N TYR A 243 19.40 -7.40 20.60
CA TYR A 243 18.63 -6.18 20.42
C TYR A 243 19.39 -4.95 20.91
N VAL A 244 19.81 -4.10 19.98
CA VAL A 244 20.47 -2.82 20.26
C VAL A 244 19.42 -1.72 20.46
N LEU A 245 19.31 -1.23 21.69
CA LEU A 245 18.44 -0.09 22.01
C LEU A 245 18.95 1.18 21.32
N HIS A 246 18.10 1.85 20.54
CA HIS A 246 18.46 3.09 19.86
C HIS A 246 18.67 4.27 20.84
N GLU A 247 19.57 5.20 20.50
CA GLU A 247 19.83 6.41 21.30
C GLU A 247 18.94 7.61 20.95
N GLY A 248 18.05 7.42 19.97
CA GLY A 248 17.25 8.49 19.37
C GLY A 248 17.55 8.57 17.87
N CYS A 249 16.67 9.24 17.12
CA CYS A 249 16.85 9.47 15.69
C CYS A 249 16.86 10.99 15.43
N ASN A 250 17.74 11.45 14.55
CA ASN A 250 17.67 12.82 14.06
C ASN A 250 16.39 13.02 13.24
N ALA A 251 15.86 14.24 13.25
CA ALA A 251 14.72 14.57 12.40
C ALA A 251 15.06 14.31 10.93
N ARG A 252 14.17 13.64 10.22
CA ARG A 252 14.26 13.38 8.78
C ARG A 252 13.02 13.97 8.11
N VAL A 253 13.23 14.60 6.97
CA VAL A 253 12.16 15.23 6.18
C VAL A 253 12.42 14.96 4.71
N TRP A 254 11.35 14.90 3.93
CA TRP A 254 11.44 14.94 2.47
C TRP A 254 11.54 16.39 2.02
N VAL A 255 12.41 16.65 1.04
CA VAL A 255 12.58 17.97 0.43
C VAL A 255 12.52 17.80 -1.08
N GLN A 256 11.76 18.67 -1.74
CA GLN A 256 11.78 18.81 -3.18
C GLN A 256 12.82 19.87 -3.55
N VAL A 257 13.73 19.53 -4.46
CA VAL A 257 14.72 20.46 -5.02
C VAL A 257 14.36 20.68 -6.48
N ALA A 258 14.03 21.93 -6.82
CA ALA A 258 13.77 22.30 -8.20
C ALA A 258 15.07 22.74 -8.89
N VAL A 259 15.31 22.24 -10.11
CA VAL A 259 16.45 22.64 -10.93
C VAL A 259 16.00 23.43 -12.15
N ASN A 260 16.78 24.43 -12.53
CA ASN A 260 16.56 25.14 -13.79
C ASN A 260 17.09 24.31 -14.95
N VAL A 261 16.44 24.41 -16.11
CA VAL A 261 16.68 23.59 -17.31
C VAL A 261 18.16 23.63 -17.71
N ASN A 262 18.77 22.44 -17.77
CA ASN A 262 20.03 22.19 -18.46
C ASN A 262 19.73 21.31 -19.68
N GLU A 263 19.27 21.93 -20.77
CA GLU A 263 19.09 21.24 -22.05
C GLU A 263 20.46 20.95 -22.67
N GLY A 264 20.67 19.71 -23.10
CA GLY A 264 21.83 19.38 -23.93
C GLY A 264 21.65 18.09 -24.72
N LEU A 265 22.71 17.72 -25.45
CA LEU A 265 22.71 16.54 -26.30
C LEU A 265 22.82 15.27 -25.44
N LEU A 266 21.78 14.45 -25.44
CA LEU A 266 21.81 13.09 -24.91
C LEU A 266 22.68 12.19 -25.81
N GLU A 267 23.11 11.02 -25.30
CA GLU A 267 23.99 10.09 -26.04
C GLU A 267 23.41 9.60 -27.38
N ASN A 268 22.09 9.64 -27.53
CA ASN A 268 21.36 9.30 -28.75
C ASN A 268 21.29 10.47 -29.77
N GLY A 269 21.92 11.61 -29.50
CA GLY A 269 21.93 12.79 -30.36
C GLY A 269 20.65 13.65 -30.30
N THR A 270 19.70 13.36 -29.41
CA THR A 270 18.53 14.21 -29.19
C THR A 270 18.80 15.26 -28.12
N LEU A 271 18.22 16.44 -28.27
CA LEU A 271 18.14 17.42 -27.19
C LEU A 271 17.23 16.86 -26.08
N GLY A 272 17.75 16.81 -24.86
CA GLY A 272 17.01 16.34 -23.70
C GLY A 272 17.52 16.96 -22.41
N ASP A 273 16.83 16.64 -21.33
CA ASP A 273 17.14 17.14 -19.99
C ASP A 273 18.38 16.42 -19.45
N ILE A 274 19.44 17.18 -19.16
CA ILE A 274 20.67 16.63 -18.59
C ILE A 274 20.57 16.69 -17.06
N GLY A 275 20.75 15.54 -16.43
CA GLY A 275 20.72 15.41 -14.98
C GLY A 275 21.78 16.27 -14.29
N THR A 276 21.36 16.99 -13.24
CA THR A 276 22.25 17.77 -12.37
C THR A 276 22.50 16.99 -11.09
N LEU A 277 23.76 16.64 -10.81
CA LEU A 277 24.10 15.88 -9.62
C LEU A 277 24.01 16.73 -8.35
N LEU A 278 23.12 16.34 -7.43
CA LEU A 278 23.11 16.80 -6.05
C LEU A 278 23.93 15.84 -5.21
N GLU A 279 25.04 16.29 -4.63
CA GLU A 279 25.91 15.42 -3.84
C GLU A 279 25.31 15.07 -2.48
N GLN A 280 25.62 13.87 -1.99
CA GLN A 280 25.45 13.51 -0.59
C GLN A 280 26.20 14.51 0.28
N GLY A 281 25.57 14.93 1.37
CA GLY A 281 26.20 15.85 2.29
C GLY A 281 25.93 17.33 1.99
N THR A 282 25.17 17.64 0.94
CA THR A 282 24.75 19.00 0.61
C THR A 282 23.88 19.58 1.73
N LEU A 283 24.18 20.81 2.14
CA LEU A 283 23.48 21.49 3.24
C LEU A 283 22.19 22.13 2.73
N LEU A 284 21.10 21.89 3.46
CA LEU A 284 19.79 22.50 3.24
C LEU A 284 19.44 23.32 4.48
N LEU A 285 19.06 24.59 4.28
CA LEU A 285 18.68 25.50 5.36
C LEU A 285 17.18 25.77 5.28
N THR A 286 16.50 25.80 6.42
CA THR A 286 15.11 26.26 6.47
C THR A 286 15.04 27.72 6.02
N HIS A 287 14.00 28.05 5.27
CA HIS A 287 13.81 29.39 4.71
C HIS A 287 13.77 30.48 5.80
N VAL A 288 14.46 31.59 5.52
CA VAL A 288 14.43 32.81 6.32
C VAL A 288 14.12 33.98 5.39
N SER A 289 13.18 34.84 5.80
CA SER A 289 12.69 35.95 4.98
C SER A 289 13.81 36.88 4.50
N GLY A 290 13.80 37.22 3.21
CA GLY A 290 14.73 38.18 2.62
C GLY A 290 16.01 37.57 2.03
N GLN A 291 16.15 36.24 2.03
CA GLN A 291 17.29 35.53 1.44
C GLN A 291 16.86 34.73 0.21
N GLY A 292 17.78 34.57 -0.75
CA GLY A 292 17.54 33.77 -1.95
C GLY A 292 17.51 32.27 -1.68
N SER A 293 17.00 31.49 -2.64
CA SER A 293 16.91 30.02 -2.53
C SER A 293 18.26 29.30 -2.55
N VAL A 294 19.31 29.95 -3.05
CA VAL A 294 20.68 29.42 -3.13
C VAL A 294 21.62 30.41 -2.45
N ILE A 295 22.44 29.90 -1.52
CA ILE A 295 23.41 30.67 -0.76
C ILE A 295 24.79 30.08 -1.04
N ASP A 296 25.75 30.94 -1.41
CA ASP A 296 27.15 30.53 -1.53
C ASP A 296 27.69 30.14 -0.14
N PRO A 297 28.21 28.91 0.05
CA PRO A 297 28.77 28.44 1.31
C PRO A 297 29.86 29.35 1.89
N ASN A 298 30.58 30.09 1.05
CA ASN A 298 31.69 30.97 1.46
C ASN A 298 31.25 32.40 1.77
N SER A 299 29.96 32.72 1.63
CA SER A 299 29.42 34.06 1.87
C SER A 299 29.04 34.30 3.35
N SER A 300 28.97 35.58 3.76
CA SER A 300 28.46 35.95 5.10
C SER A 300 26.98 35.58 5.31
N ALA A 301 26.22 35.45 4.22
CA ALA A 301 24.79 35.16 4.23
C ALA A 301 24.47 33.85 4.96
N LYS A 302 25.34 32.83 4.88
CA LYS A 302 25.17 31.58 5.66
C LYS A 302 25.15 31.84 7.17
N SER A 303 26.10 32.64 7.66
CA SER A 303 26.20 32.97 9.08
C SER A 303 25.01 33.84 9.54
N GLU A 304 24.57 34.76 8.69
CA GLU A 304 23.40 35.62 8.95
C GLU A 304 22.11 34.80 9.08
N VAL A 305 21.87 33.85 8.16
CA VAL A 305 20.69 32.97 8.16
C VAL A 305 20.67 32.05 9.40
N LEU A 306 21.83 31.52 9.79
CA LEU A 306 21.97 30.73 11.02
C LEU A 306 21.73 31.57 12.28
N ALA A 307 22.23 32.81 12.32
CA ALA A 307 21.98 33.74 13.42
C ALA A 307 20.50 34.09 13.55
N GLN A 308 19.76 34.12 12.44
CA GLN A 308 18.31 34.32 12.40
C GLN A 308 17.51 33.05 12.75
N GLY A 309 18.17 31.95 13.10
CA GLY A 309 17.55 30.75 13.66
C GLY A 309 17.25 29.63 12.68
N ALA A 310 17.76 29.71 11.43
CA ALA A 310 17.59 28.65 10.46
C ALA A 310 18.13 27.30 10.97
N LYS A 311 17.40 26.22 10.67
CA LYS A 311 17.83 24.86 10.97
C LYS A 311 18.58 24.28 9.79
N THR A 312 19.62 23.51 10.08
CA THR A 312 20.46 22.85 9.08
C THR A 312 20.06 21.40 8.93
N PHE A 313 19.81 21.01 7.69
CA PHE A 313 19.63 19.64 7.24
C PHE A 313 20.76 19.29 6.26
N GLN A 314 20.92 18.01 6.00
CA GLN A 314 21.93 17.49 5.08
C GLN A 314 21.33 16.39 4.21
N THR A 315 21.66 16.37 2.92
CA THR A 315 21.24 15.29 2.02
C THR A 315 21.85 13.96 2.47
N LEU A 316 21.02 12.91 2.55
CA LEU A 316 21.45 11.58 2.98
C LEU A 316 22.16 10.80 1.89
N HIS A 317 21.87 11.10 0.62
CA HIS A 317 22.37 10.40 -0.57
C HIS A 317 22.63 11.42 -1.68
N SER A 318 23.48 11.05 -2.63
CA SER A 318 23.59 11.79 -3.90
C SER A 318 22.40 11.43 -4.78
N GLN A 319 21.87 12.40 -5.52
CA GLN A 319 20.74 12.20 -6.43
C GLN A 319 20.95 13.02 -7.70
N GLU A 320 20.67 12.42 -8.86
CA GLU A 320 20.61 13.15 -10.12
C GLU A 320 19.24 13.82 -10.27
N LEU A 321 19.23 15.12 -10.53
CA LEU A 321 18.02 15.95 -10.60
C LEU A 321 17.72 16.34 -12.05
N PHE A 322 16.46 16.19 -12.45
CA PHE A 322 15.98 16.51 -13.80
C PHE A 322 14.94 17.63 -13.72
N ALA A 323 15.02 18.62 -14.60
CA ALA A 323 14.03 19.69 -14.70
C ALA A 323 12.63 19.14 -15.05
N ALA A 324 12.56 18.06 -15.83
CA ALA A 324 11.33 17.33 -16.13
C ALA A 324 10.67 16.72 -14.88
N HIS A 325 11.40 16.55 -13.77
CA HIS A 325 10.86 16.03 -12.50
C HIS A 325 10.35 17.13 -11.56
N ASN A 326 10.52 18.41 -11.90
CA ASN A 326 10.04 19.53 -11.08
C ASN A 326 8.51 19.51 -10.91
N GLU A 327 7.79 19.24 -12.00
CA GLU A 327 6.33 19.11 -12.01
C GLU A 327 5.95 17.96 -12.96
N ILE A 328 5.49 16.85 -12.38
CA ILE A 328 5.05 15.69 -13.14
C ILE A 328 3.53 15.61 -13.07
N LYS A 329 2.89 15.49 -14.23
CA LYS A 329 1.43 15.37 -14.33
C LYS A 329 1.03 13.90 -14.42
N PHE A 330 -0.07 13.56 -13.76
CA PHE A 330 -0.71 12.26 -13.99
C PHE A 330 -1.28 12.18 -15.40
N TYR A 331 -1.16 11.01 -15.99
CA TYR A 331 -1.77 10.66 -17.25
C TYR A 331 -3.13 9.98 -17.00
N THR A 332 -4.21 10.58 -17.50
CA THR A 332 -5.57 10.14 -17.20
C THR A 332 -6.16 9.18 -18.23
N TRP A 333 -5.38 8.75 -19.23
CA TRP A 333 -5.81 7.85 -20.31
C TRP A 333 -7.04 8.33 -21.12
N GLY A 334 -7.33 9.63 -21.04
CA GLY A 334 -8.50 10.25 -21.67
C GLY A 334 -9.70 10.45 -20.74
N ALA A 335 -9.63 10.05 -19.47
CA ALA A 335 -10.68 10.31 -18.50
C ALA A 335 -10.83 11.82 -18.22
N ARG A 336 -12.07 12.31 -18.26
CA ARG A 336 -12.42 13.71 -17.89
C ARG A 336 -12.38 13.96 -16.39
N GLU A 337 -12.79 12.96 -15.62
CA GLU A 337 -12.73 12.96 -14.16
C GLU A 337 -11.84 11.79 -13.76
N TRP A 338 -10.73 12.09 -13.09
CA TRP A 338 -9.75 11.10 -12.70
C TRP A 338 -9.27 11.44 -11.30
N PHE A 339 -9.10 10.41 -10.48
CA PHE A 339 -8.58 10.53 -9.13
C PHE A 339 -7.88 9.24 -8.74
N LEU A 340 -6.91 9.34 -7.82
CA LEU A 340 -6.34 8.18 -7.16
C LEU A 340 -7.16 7.85 -5.92
N SER A 341 -7.59 6.59 -5.83
CA SER A 341 -8.37 6.11 -4.69
C SER A 341 -7.50 5.99 -3.43
N LYS A 342 -8.17 5.97 -2.27
CA LYS A 342 -7.52 5.58 -1.02
C LYS A 342 -6.96 4.16 -1.16
N GLN A 343 -5.74 3.96 -0.69
CA GLN A 343 -4.92 2.73 -0.80
C GLN A 343 -4.45 2.37 -2.21
N GLU A 344 -4.57 3.27 -3.19
CA GLU A 344 -3.95 3.04 -4.50
C GLU A 344 -2.42 2.93 -4.35
N THR A 345 -1.81 2.07 -5.17
CA THR A 345 -0.36 1.76 -5.18
C THR A 345 0.26 1.85 -6.56
N LYS A 346 -0.50 2.35 -7.54
CA LYS A 346 -0.09 2.46 -8.94
C LYS A 346 -0.71 3.70 -9.59
N ALA A 347 -0.02 4.26 -10.57
CA ALA A 347 -0.50 5.38 -11.37
C ALA A 347 0.24 5.43 -12.71
N THR A 348 -0.22 6.29 -13.61
CA THR A 348 0.48 6.58 -14.87
C THR A 348 0.83 8.05 -14.90
N LEU A 349 2.05 8.36 -15.32
CA LEU A 349 2.60 9.71 -15.43
C LEU A 349 2.77 10.09 -16.90
N MET A 350 2.63 11.37 -17.20
CA MET A 350 2.83 11.92 -18.54
C MET A 350 4.32 11.97 -18.90
N GLY A 351 4.67 11.50 -20.10
CA GLY A 351 6.03 11.50 -20.65
C GLY A 351 6.87 10.30 -20.22
N HIS A 352 8.01 10.11 -20.90
CA HIS A 352 9.09 9.23 -20.44
C HIS A 352 9.96 9.98 -19.46
N LEU A 353 9.95 9.53 -18.21
CA LEU A 353 10.68 10.16 -17.13
C LEU A 353 11.87 9.27 -16.76
N ALA A 354 13.02 9.89 -16.48
CA ALA A 354 14.22 9.20 -15.99
C ALA A 354 14.08 8.75 -14.51
N LEU A 355 13.00 8.04 -14.19
CA LEU A 355 12.68 7.52 -12.85
C LEU A 355 13.17 6.07 -12.71
N GLN A 356 13.54 5.69 -11.50
CA GLN A 356 14.02 4.35 -11.16
C GLN A 356 13.31 3.79 -9.92
N PRO A 357 13.22 2.45 -9.77
CA PRO A 357 12.83 1.84 -8.51
C PRO A 357 13.71 2.35 -7.35
N GLY A 358 13.08 2.81 -6.28
CA GLY A 358 13.74 3.42 -5.12
C GLY A 358 13.57 4.93 -5.04
N ASP A 359 13.29 5.61 -6.15
CA ASP A 359 12.97 7.04 -6.19
C ASP A 359 11.70 7.33 -5.39
N VAL A 360 11.61 8.56 -4.88
CA VAL A 360 10.47 9.00 -4.08
C VAL A 360 9.79 10.18 -4.79
N LEU A 361 8.50 10.00 -5.08
CA LEU A 361 7.64 11.07 -5.61
C LEU A 361 6.79 11.63 -4.48
N ILE A 362 6.56 12.94 -4.48
CA ILE A 362 5.61 13.57 -3.57
C ILE A 362 4.35 13.87 -4.38
N PHE A 363 3.25 13.20 -4.04
CA PHE A 363 1.95 13.54 -4.60
C PHE A 363 1.33 14.66 -3.80
N GLU A 364 0.87 15.68 -4.51
CA GLU A 364 0.42 16.95 -3.95
C GLU A 364 -0.96 17.28 -4.50
N GLU A 365 -1.88 17.67 -3.61
CA GLU A 365 -3.10 18.35 -4.03
C GLU A 365 -2.78 19.82 -4.36
N VAL A 366 -2.87 20.17 -5.65
CA VAL A 366 -2.55 21.53 -6.15
C VAL A 366 -3.81 22.41 -6.22
N ARG A 367 -5.00 21.83 -6.21
CA ARG A 367 -6.30 22.51 -6.32
C ARG A 367 -7.32 21.85 -5.40
N ASP A 368 -8.19 22.66 -4.82
CA ASP A 368 -9.34 22.14 -4.06
C ASP A 368 -10.29 21.36 -5.01
N PRO A 369 -10.69 20.12 -4.66
CA PRO A 369 -11.54 19.30 -5.54
C PRO A 369 -12.93 19.86 -5.81
N ASN A 370 -13.49 20.67 -4.91
CA ASN A 370 -14.86 21.18 -5.01
C ASN A 370 -14.92 22.50 -5.80
N THR A 371 -13.91 23.35 -5.62
CA THR A 371 -13.87 24.71 -6.17
C THR A 371 -12.91 24.85 -7.36
N GLY A 372 -11.97 23.92 -7.53
CA GLY A 372 -10.94 23.94 -8.56
C GLY A 372 -9.89 25.06 -8.38
N LEU A 373 -9.95 25.82 -7.28
CA LEU A 373 -9.07 26.94 -6.99
C LEU A 373 -7.78 26.44 -6.33
N ARG A 374 -6.63 26.99 -6.78
CA ARG A 374 -5.32 26.69 -6.17
C ARG A 374 -5.23 27.13 -4.71
N ALA A 375 -5.88 28.25 -4.36
CA ALA A 375 -5.84 28.79 -2.99
C ALA A 375 -6.57 27.90 -1.96
N GLY A 376 -7.46 27.01 -2.41
CA GLY A 376 -8.16 26.08 -1.53
C GLY A 376 -7.46 24.73 -1.35
N ALA A 377 -6.35 24.49 -2.05
CA ALA A 377 -5.65 23.21 -2.01
C ALA A 377 -5.17 22.87 -0.60
N ASN A 378 -5.41 21.64 -0.15
CA ASN A 378 -5.04 21.24 1.20
C ASN A 378 -3.54 20.90 1.29
N PRO A 379 -2.71 21.68 2.03
CA PRO A 379 -1.28 21.41 2.13
C PRO A 379 -0.94 20.14 2.92
N GLN A 380 -1.91 19.58 3.67
CA GLN A 380 -1.74 18.29 4.36
C GLN A 380 -1.89 17.11 3.40
N ASN A 381 -2.43 17.32 2.20
CA ASN A 381 -2.53 16.31 1.16
C ASN A 381 -1.23 16.27 0.33
N ARG A 382 -0.13 16.03 1.03
CA ARG A 382 1.19 15.74 0.46
C ARG A 382 1.65 14.38 0.93
N HIS A 383 1.82 13.44 0.01
CA HIS A 383 2.15 12.06 0.34
C HIS A 383 3.38 11.58 -0.43
N PRO A 384 4.50 11.30 0.26
CA PRO A 384 5.68 10.71 -0.38
C PRO A 384 5.43 9.23 -0.66
N VAL A 385 5.71 8.79 -1.88
CA VAL A 385 5.60 7.39 -2.30
C VAL A 385 6.93 6.90 -2.85
N ARG A 386 7.43 5.77 -2.35
CA ARG A 386 8.65 5.15 -2.86
C ARG A 386 8.32 4.17 -3.99
N LEU A 387 8.85 4.46 -5.17
CA LEU A 387 8.65 3.65 -6.36
C LEU A 387 9.29 2.27 -6.19
N THR A 388 8.54 1.23 -6.53
CA THR A 388 9.01 -0.17 -6.57
C THR A 388 9.20 -0.65 -8.00
N LYS A 389 8.47 -0.05 -8.94
CA LYS A 389 8.54 -0.39 -10.36
C LYS A 389 8.24 0.84 -11.20
N VAL A 390 9.01 1.01 -12.27
CA VAL A 390 8.88 2.07 -13.26
C VAL A 390 8.95 1.43 -14.63
N THR A 391 7.94 1.64 -15.46
CA THR A 391 7.85 1.08 -16.81
C THR A 391 7.49 2.17 -17.80
N PRO A 392 8.51 2.72 -18.51
CA PRO A 392 8.27 3.59 -19.66
C PRO A 392 7.54 2.82 -20.76
N THR A 393 6.45 3.40 -21.27
CA THR A 393 5.60 2.81 -22.30
C THR A 393 4.95 3.93 -23.11
N GLU A 394 4.06 3.60 -24.04
CA GLU A 394 3.30 4.55 -24.83
C GLU A 394 1.81 4.24 -24.78
N ASP A 395 0.97 5.26 -24.84
CA ASP A 395 -0.46 5.12 -25.12
C ASP A 395 -0.68 5.31 -26.64
N PRO A 396 -0.97 4.24 -27.41
CA PRO A 396 -1.19 4.34 -28.86
C PRO A 396 -2.40 5.20 -29.26
N LEU A 397 -3.34 5.41 -28.33
CA LEU A 397 -4.51 6.26 -28.51
C LEU A 397 -4.34 7.64 -27.89
N GLY A 398 -3.22 7.92 -27.20
CA GLY A 398 -3.06 9.12 -26.40
C GLY A 398 -3.25 10.41 -27.19
N GLY A 399 -2.75 10.46 -28.42
CA GLY A 399 -2.87 11.63 -29.29
C GLY A 399 -4.31 12.01 -29.63
N GLN A 400 -5.27 11.08 -29.53
CA GLN A 400 -6.69 11.34 -29.79
C GLN A 400 -7.32 12.22 -28.70
N PHE A 401 -6.69 12.34 -27.54
CA PHE A 401 -7.14 13.20 -26.44
C PHE A 401 -6.54 14.62 -26.49
N HIS A 402 -5.62 14.88 -27.42
CA HIS A 402 -5.07 16.21 -27.65
C HIS A 402 -6.07 17.13 -28.37
N HIS A 403 -5.83 18.44 -28.28
CA HIS A 403 -6.62 19.47 -28.97
C HIS A 403 -5.67 20.31 -29.84
N PRO A 404 -5.64 20.11 -31.18
CA PRO A 404 -6.44 19.16 -31.97
C PRO A 404 -6.01 17.68 -31.80
N PRO A 405 -6.90 16.70 -32.09
CA PRO A 405 -6.58 15.28 -31.97
C PRO A 405 -5.56 14.84 -33.04
N THR A 406 -4.70 13.90 -32.68
CA THR A 406 -3.63 13.35 -33.52
C THR A 406 -3.59 11.82 -33.43
N ASP A 407 -3.10 11.15 -34.47
CA ASP A 407 -2.94 9.68 -34.49
C ASP A 407 -1.58 9.22 -33.94
N GLN A 408 -0.86 10.12 -33.24
CA GLN A 408 0.44 9.80 -32.67
C GLN A 408 0.29 9.17 -31.28
N PRO A 409 1.11 8.18 -30.93
CA PRO A 409 1.20 7.68 -29.57
C PRO A 409 1.68 8.79 -28.62
N VAL A 410 1.34 8.66 -27.34
CA VAL A 410 1.82 9.56 -26.28
C VAL A 410 2.71 8.77 -25.34
N ASP A 411 3.92 9.27 -25.12
CA ASP A 411 4.85 8.72 -24.15
C ASP A 411 4.32 8.84 -22.73
N ILE A 412 4.37 7.74 -21.98
CA ILE A 412 3.87 7.66 -20.61
C ILE A 412 4.80 6.80 -19.76
N THR A 413 4.75 7.01 -18.45
CA THR A 413 5.49 6.19 -17.48
C THR A 413 4.53 5.57 -16.49
N GLU A 414 4.39 4.26 -16.53
CA GLU A 414 3.63 3.52 -15.51
C GLU A 414 4.50 3.35 -14.26
N ILE A 415 3.92 3.62 -13.09
CA ILE A 415 4.61 3.52 -11.81
C ILE A 415 3.81 2.66 -10.83
N GLU A 416 4.53 1.89 -10.03
CA GLU A 416 4.03 1.22 -8.85
C GLU A 416 4.89 1.62 -7.65
N TRP A 417 4.30 1.74 -6.47
CA TRP A 417 5.00 2.09 -5.23
C TRP A 417 4.70 1.14 -4.09
N HIS A 418 5.47 1.29 -3.01
CA HIS A 418 5.44 0.36 -1.89
C HIS A 418 4.05 0.34 -1.19
N PRO A 419 3.50 -0.83 -0.82
CA PRO A 419 2.19 -0.91 -0.16
C PRO A 419 2.10 -0.16 1.19
N GLN A 420 3.22 0.04 1.89
CA GLN A 420 3.24 0.86 3.12
C GLN A 420 3.06 2.35 2.83
N ASP A 421 3.32 2.78 1.60
CA ASP A 421 3.13 4.15 1.12
C ASP A 421 1.81 4.28 0.34
N ALA A 422 0.87 3.32 0.49
CA ALA A 422 -0.44 3.40 -0.14
C ALA A 422 -1.19 4.67 0.29
N LEU A 423 -1.93 5.29 -0.62
CA LEU A 423 -2.50 6.62 -0.38
C LEU A 423 -3.48 6.63 0.81
N PRO A 424 -3.33 7.53 1.79
CA PRO A 424 -4.20 7.57 2.97
C PRO A 424 -5.56 8.23 2.69
N TYR A 425 -5.68 8.97 1.59
CA TYR A 425 -6.87 9.70 1.14
C TYR A 425 -7.04 9.57 -0.39
N GLN A 426 -8.17 10.03 -0.90
CA GLN A 426 -8.40 10.18 -2.33
C GLN A 426 -7.75 11.47 -2.83
N LEU A 427 -7.00 11.40 -3.92
CA LEU A 427 -6.30 12.53 -4.52
C LEU A 427 -6.91 12.84 -5.90
N TRP A 428 -7.32 14.09 -6.11
CA TRP A 428 -7.99 14.57 -7.33
C TRP A 428 -7.05 15.28 -8.30
#